data_AF-A0A357R3L2-F1
#
_entry.id   AF-A0A357R3L2-F1
#
_cell.length_a   1.000
_cell.length_b   1.000
_cell.length_c   1.000
_cell.angle_alpha   90.00
_cell.angle_beta   90.00
_cell.angle_gamma   90.00
#
_symmetry.space_group_name_H-M   'P 1'
#
loop_
_entity.id
_entity.type
_entity.pdbx_description
1 polymer ?
#
loop_
_entity_poly.entity_id
_entity_poly.type
_entity_poly.pdbx_seq_one_letter_code
_entity_poly.pdbx_strand_id
1 'polypeptide(L)'
;NCETDFVAKNSDFQDLVHDICMHVAAANPRYVAKENVAPEVLEHEKQVLINQAINEGKKPEIAEKVVAGRLEKFISEICLLEQPFVKDPDISVGKLVQQKIAQFGENISVRRFSRFEMGEGLQKRQDDFAAEIARLQQK
;
A
#
# COMPACT_ATOMS: atom_id res chain seq x y z
N ASN A 1 17.74 5.40 0.25
CA ASN A 1 18.98 6.19 0.12
C ASN A 1 19.28 6.85 1.45
N CYS A 2 20.55 6.92 1.81
CA CYS A 2 21.14 7.77 2.84
C CYS A 2 22.26 8.59 2.19
N GLU A 3 22.90 9.52 2.92
CA GLU A 3 23.91 10.42 2.36
C GLU A 3 25.29 9.78 2.33
N THR A 4 25.66 9.02 3.37
CA THR A 4 26.99 8.41 3.49
C THR A 4 26.97 6.88 3.45
N ASP A 5 28.11 6.29 3.08
CA ASP A 5 28.30 4.83 3.11
C ASP A 5 28.47 4.31 4.54
N PHE A 6 28.86 5.18 5.49
CA PHE A 6 28.91 4.87 6.91
C PHE A 6 27.52 4.54 7.46
N VAL A 7 26.51 5.39 7.17
CA VAL A 7 25.11 5.10 7.54
C VAL A 7 24.59 3.87 6.79
N ALA A 8 24.92 3.72 5.50
CA ALA A 8 24.48 2.56 4.72
C ALA A 8 24.94 1.20 5.29
N LYS A 9 26.10 1.16 5.94
CA LYS A 9 26.69 -0.03 6.55
C LYS A 9 26.25 -0.25 8.00
N ASN A 10 25.55 0.71 8.61
CA ASN A 10 25.07 0.60 9.98
C ASN A 10 23.93 -0.44 10.09
N SER A 11 23.96 -1.29 11.13
CA SER A 11 22.95 -2.32 11.35
C SER A 11 21.54 -1.76 11.48
N ASP A 12 21.37 -0.65 12.20
CA ASP A 12 20.06 -0.04 12.42
C ASP A 12 19.45 0.50 11.11
N PHE A 13 20.31 0.92 10.16
CA PHE A 13 19.86 1.33 8.83
C PHE A 13 19.46 0.13 7.98
N GLN A 14 20.24 -0.97 8.06
CA GLN A 14 19.90 -2.22 7.38
C GLN A 14 18.59 -2.82 7.90
N ASP A 15 18.36 -2.75 9.22
CA ASP A 15 17.11 -3.17 9.86
C ASP A 15 15.92 -2.32 9.38
N LEU A 16 16.09 -0.99 9.28
CA LEU A 16 15.07 -0.11 8.70
C LEU A 16 14.71 -0.54 7.26
N VAL A 17 15.71 -0.80 6.41
CA VAL A 17 15.48 -1.21 5.02
C VAL A 17 14.77 -2.56 4.97
N HIS A 18 15.21 -3.52 5.79
CA HIS A 18 14.57 -4.83 5.89
C HIS A 18 13.09 -4.71 6.31
N ASP A 19 12.83 -3.89 7.31
CA ASP A 19 11.49 -3.68 7.87
C ASP A 19 10.55 -3.01 6.87
N ILE A 20 11.04 -2.02 6.12
CA ILE A 20 10.28 -1.41 5.02
C ILE A 20 10.00 -2.44 3.93
N CYS A 21 10.95 -3.30 3.57
CA CYS A 21 10.73 -4.37 2.59
C CYS A 21 9.68 -5.38 3.05
N MET A 22 9.72 -5.80 4.32
CA MET A 22 8.70 -6.68 4.91
C MET A 22 7.32 -6.02 4.95
N HIS A 23 7.27 -4.72 5.29
CA HIS A 23 6.05 -3.96 5.23
C HIS A 23 5.50 -3.88 3.81
N VAL A 24 6.32 -3.56 2.79
CA VAL A 24 5.89 -3.53 1.38
C VAL A 24 5.33 -4.89 0.97
N ALA A 25 5.99 -5.99 1.33
CA ALA A 25 5.51 -7.34 1.00
C ALA A 25 4.11 -7.62 1.59
N ALA A 26 3.87 -7.20 2.84
CA ALA A 26 2.62 -7.45 3.56
C ALA A 26 1.49 -6.47 3.20
N ALA A 27 1.78 -5.17 3.09
CA ALA A 27 0.80 -4.10 2.95
C ALA A 27 0.49 -3.71 1.50
N ASN A 28 1.27 -4.21 0.53
CA ASN A 28 1.07 -3.99 -0.90
C ASN A 28 0.82 -2.51 -1.32
N PRO A 29 1.66 -1.55 -0.88
CA PRO A 29 1.55 -0.18 -1.39
C PRO A 29 1.78 -0.14 -2.90
N ARG A 30 1.14 0.84 -3.55
CA ARG A 30 1.29 1.10 -5.00
C ARG A 30 2.24 2.26 -5.30
N TYR A 31 2.34 3.21 -4.37
CA TYR A 31 3.14 4.42 -4.50
C TYR A 31 4.04 4.59 -3.28
N VAL A 32 5.14 5.33 -3.43
CA VAL A 32 5.99 5.67 -2.28
C VAL A 32 5.29 6.72 -1.42
N ALA A 33 4.92 7.85 -2.02
CA ALA A 33 4.30 8.98 -1.34
C ALA A 33 3.09 9.51 -2.13
N LYS A 34 2.26 10.34 -1.48
CA LYS A 34 1.07 10.95 -2.08
C LYS A 34 1.39 11.75 -3.35
N GLU A 35 2.54 12.41 -3.38
CA GLU A 35 3.00 13.22 -4.51
C GLU A 35 3.33 12.39 -5.74
N ASN A 36 3.47 11.06 -5.58
CA ASN A 36 3.70 10.13 -6.70
C ASN A 36 2.41 9.59 -7.30
N VAL A 37 1.25 9.89 -6.70
CA VAL A 37 -0.04 9.46 -7.23
C VAL A 37 -0.45 10.39 -8.37
N ALA A 38 -0.73 9.81 -9.54
CA ALA A 38 -1.18 10.58 -10.69
C ALA A 38 -2.53 11.27 -10.39
N PRO A 39 -2.71 12.56 -10.74
CA PRO A 39 -3.95 13.28 -10.45
C PRO A 39 -5.21 12.57 -10.97
N GLU A 40 -5.10 11.88 -12.10
CA GLU A 40 -6.19 11.12 -12.73
C GLU A 40 -6.67 9.97 -11.84
N VAL A 41 -5.78 9.34 -11.08
CA VAL A 41 -6.13 8.25 -10.14
C VAL A 41 -6.95 8.81 -8.98
N LEU A 42 -6.51 9.95 -8.42
CA LEU A 42 -7.22 10.60 -7.31
C LEU A 42 -8.59 11.12 -7.73
N GLU A 43 -8.68 11.73 -8.92
CA GLU A 43 -9.96 12.23 -9.44
C GLU A 43 -10.90 11.07 -9.77
N HIS A 44 -10.41 10.00 -10.40
CA HIS A 44 -11.23 8.83 -10.66
C HIS A 44 -11.79 8.22 -9.37
N GLU A 45 -10.94 8.00 -8.37
CA GLU A 45 -11.36 7.46 -7.08
C GLU A 45 -12.37 8.39 -6.38
N LYS A 46 -12.12 9.70 -6.41
CA LYS A 46 -13.05 10.70 -5.86
C LYS A 46 -14.44 10.59 -6.50
N GLN A 47 -14.53 10.45 -7.82
CA GLN A 47 -15.82 10.28 -8.51
C GLN A 47 -16.52 8.98 -8.11
N VAL A 48 -15.77 7.87 -7.98
CA VAL A 48 -16.31 6.59 -7.48
C VAL A 48 -16.90 6.76 -6.08
N LEU A 49 -16.17 7.42 -5.18
CA LEU A 49 -16.59 7.66 -3.80
C LEU A 49 -17.80 8.60 -3.69
N ILE A 50 -17.90 9.62 -4.56
CA ILE A 50 -19.07 10.51 -4.65
C ILE A 50 -20.30 9.71 -5.05
N ASN A 51 -20.19 8.92 -6.12
CA ASN A 51 -21.30 8.07 -6.58
C ASN A 51 -21.73 7.08 -5.50
N GLN A 52 -20.77 6.49 -4.78
CA GLN A 52 -21.06 5.61 -3.65
C GLN A 52 -21.82 6.35 -2.53
N ALA A 53 -21.38 7.55 -2.14
CA ALA A 53 -22.03 8.33 -1.10
C ALA A 53 -23.46 8.78 -1.49
N ILE A 54 -23.69 9.13 -2.75
CA ILE A 54 -25.02 9.47 -3.27
C ILE A 54 -25.93 8.24 -3.25
N ASN A 55 -25.44 7.08 -3.68
CA ASN A 55 -26.19 5.81 -3.65
C ASN A 55 -26.52 5.36 -2.21
N GLU A 56 -25.70 5.73 -1.24
CA GLU A 56 -25.97 5.54 0.20
C GLU A 56 -27.02 6.54 0.76
N GLY A 57 -27.56 7.45 -0.07
CA GLY A 57 -28.61 8.41 0.32
C GLY A 57 -28.10 9.65 1.05
N LYS A 58 -26.81 9.97 0.98
CA LYS A 58 -26.24 11.17 1.63
C LYS A 58 -26.56 12.43 0.82
N LYS A 59 -26.88 13.52 1.52
CA LYS A 59 -27.04 14.85 0.91
C LYS A 59 -25.70 15.35 0.35
N PRO A 60 -25.67 16.16 -0.72
CA PRO A 60 -24.44 16.62 -1.38
C PRO A 60 -23.39 17.21 -0.43
N GLU A 61 -23.79 18.09 0.49
CA GLU A 61 -22.88 18.73 1.46
C GLU A 61 -22.23 17.74 2.44
N ILE A 62 -22.93 16.66 2.80
CA ILE A 62 -22.41 15.60 3.68
C ILE A 62 -21.57 14.62 2.86
N ALA A 63 -21.96 14.38 1.61
CA ALA A 63 -21.24 13.51 0.69
C ALA A 63 -19.80 14.02 0.47
N GLU A 64 -19.59 15.32 0.26
CA GLU A 64 -18.25 15.89 0.07
C GLU A 64 -17.32 15.65 1.27
N LYS A 65 -17.81 15.90 2.50
CA LYS A 65 -17.02 15.67 3.73
C LYS A 65 -16.69 14.19 3.93
N VAL A 66 -17.65 13.31 3.64
CA VAL A 66 -17.44 11.86 3.72
C VAL A 66 -16.42 11.39 2.69
N VAL A 67 -16.51 11.91 1.46
CA VAL A 67 -15.60 11.57 0.36
C VAL A 67 -14.18 12.00 0.69
N ALA A 68 -13.98 13.18 1.27
CA ALA A 68 -12.65 13.64 1.68
C ALA A 68 -11.95 12.64 2.62
N GLY A 69 -12.64 12.18 3.68
CA GLY A 69 -12.08 11.19 4.60
C GLY A 69 -11.87 9.81 3.96
N ARG A 70 -12.77 9.39 3.04
CA ARG A 70 -12.58 8.14 2.28
C ARG A 70 -11.39 8.23 1.32
N LEU A 71 -11.15 9.39 0.72
CA LEU A 71 -10.02 9.63 -0.17
C LEU A 71 -8.69 9.66 0.62
N GLU A 72 -8.68 10.26 1.81
CA GLU A 72 -7.53 10.19 2.72
C GLU A 72 -7.21 8.75 3.10
N LYS A 73 -8.23 7.95 3.44
CA LYS A 73 -8.08 6.52 3.71
C LYS A 73 -7.53 5.77 2.48
N PHE A 74 -8.04 6.04 1.29
CA PHE A 74 -7.52 5.46 0.06
C PHE A 74 -6.02 5.77 -0.11
N ILE A 75 -5.63 7.03 0.10
CA ILE A 75 -4.21 7.45 0.05
C ILE A 75 -3.38 6.68 1.08
N SER A 76 -3.87 6.53 2.31
CA SER A 76 -3.17 5.78 3.38
C SER A 76 -3.08 4.28 3.10
N GLU A 77 -3.94 3.73 2.24
CA GLU A 77 -3.88 2.34 1.81
C GLU A 77 -2.91 2.12 0.65
N ILE A 78 -2.77 3.09 -0.27
CA ILE A 78 -1.95 2.91 -1.48
C ILE A 78 -0.55 3.53 -1.40
N CYS A 79 -0.29 4.46 -0.48
CA CYS A 79 1.00 5.16 -0.36
C CYS A 79 1.81 4.63 0.82
N LEU A 80 3.00 4.08 0.56
CA LEU A 80 3.88 3.49 1.56
C LEU A 80 4.11 4.41 2.76
N LEU A 81 4.46 5.68 2.55
CA LEU A 81 4.79 6.58 3.67
C LEU A 81 3.59 6.94 4.55
N GLU A 82 2.37 6.79 4.04
CA GLU A 82 1.12 7.07 4.75
C GLU A 82 0.54 5.83 5.46
N GLN A 83 1.04 4.64 5.11
CA GLN A 83 0.58 3.38 5.70
C GLN A 83 1.00 3.27 7.17
N PRO A 84 0.13 2.72 8.05
CA PRO A 84 0.52 2.33 9.40
C PRO A 84 1.54 1.20 9.34
N PHE A 85 2.61 1.30 10.13
CA PHE A 85 3.70 0.33 10.05
C PHE A 85 3.27 -1.03 10.61
N VAL A 86 3.59 -2.12 9.91
CA VAL A 86 3.06 -3.46 10.21
C VAL A 86 3.50 -3.99 11.57
N LYS A 87 4.70 -3.61 12.03
CA LYS A 87 5.20 -4.02 13.36
C LYS A 87 4.74 -3.08 14.49
N ASP A 88 4.37 -1.86 14.15
CA ASP A 88 3.90 -0.83 15.09
C ASP A 88 2.85 0.07 14.40
N PRO A 89 1.56 -0.32 14.43
CA PRO A 89 0.50 0.40 13.74
C PRO A 89 0.23 1.81 14.28
N ASP A 90 0.78 2.18 15.44
CA ASP A 90 0.61 3.51 16.05
C ASP A 90 1.40 4.60 15.32
N ILE A 91 2.35 4.20 14.45
CA ILE A 91 3.15 5.11 13.62
C ILE A 91 3.03 4.75 12.14
N SER A 92 3.08 5.76 11.27
CA SER A 92 3.22 5.52 9.84
C SER A 92 4.65 5.16 9.46
N VAL A 93 4.84 4.53 8.30
CA VAL A 93 6.19 4.29 7.74
C VAL A 93 6.92 5.62 7.51
N GLY A 94 6.23 6.68 7.10
CA GLY A 94 6.82 8.02 6.99
C GLY A 94 7.37 8.53 8.32
N LYS A 95 6.63 8.34 9.42
CA LYS A 95 7.09 8.71 10.77
C LYS A 95 8.27 7.86 11.23
N LEU A 96 8.26 6.55 10.94
CA LEU A 96 9.39 5.67 11.21
C LEU A 96 10.66 6.16 10.49
N VAL A 97 10.56 6.53 9.20
CA VAL A 97 11.68 7.08 8.43
C VAL A 97 12.16 8.40 9.06
N GLN A 98 11.26 9.30 9.45
CA GLN A 98 11.63 10.56 10.11
C GLN A 98 12.34 10.35 11.45
N GLN A 99 11.89 9.38 12.26
CA GLN A 99 12.58 9.03 13.51
C GLN A 99 14.02 8.56 13.25
N LYS A 100 14.22 7.76 12.18
CA LYS A 100 15.55 7.31 11.78
C LYS A 100 16.41 8.45 11.22
N ILE A 101 15.84 9.38 10.46
CA ILE A 101 16.55 10.61 10.04
C ILE A 101 17.07 11.37 11.26
N ALA A 102 16.24 11.57 12.28
CA ALA A 102 16.64 12.25 13.51
C ALA A 102 17.72 11.46 14.28
N GLN A 103 17.66 10.13 14.28
CA GLN A 103 18.65 9.26 14.91
C GLN A 103 20.02 9.35 14.22
N PHE A 104 20.05 9.33 12.88
CA PHE A 104 21.30 9.31 12.12
C PHE A 104 21.87 10.70 11.82
N GLY A 105 21.04 11.74 11.84
CA GLY A 105 21.46 13.10 11.46
C GLY A 105 21.69 13.27 9.95
N GLU A 106 21.18 12.35 9.13
CA GLU A 106 21.28 12.38 7.67
C GLU A 106 19.89 12.18 7.03
N ASN A 107 19.68 12.75 5.86
CA ASN A 107 18.44 12.55 5.12
C ASN A 107 18.32 11.09 4.62
N ILE A 108 17.17 10.48 4.88
CA ILE A 108 16.82 9.12 4.45
C ILE A 108 15.58 9.20 3.59
N SER A 109 15.63 8.59 2.41
CA SER A 109 14.48 8.55 1.49
C SER A 109 14.28 7.18 0.89
N VAL A 110 13.01 6.78 0.76
CA VAL A 110 12.60 5.63 -0.05
C VAL A 110 12.49 6.10 -1.50
N ARG A 111 13.35 5.61 -2.39
CA ARG A 111 13.35 6.06 -3.80
C ARG A 111 12.31 5.33 -4.64
N ARG A 112 12.23 4.02 -4.47
CA ARG A 112 11.35 3.09 -5.21
C ARG A 112 11.33 1.75 -4.51
N PHE A 113 10.30 0.96 -4.74
CA PHE A 113 10.24 -0.45 -4.37
C PHE A 113 9.68 -1.27 -5.56
N SER A 114 9.80 -2.59 -5.46
CA SER A 114 9.12 -3.51 -6.36
C SER A 114 8.64 -4.70 -5.55
N ARG A 115 7.38 -5.05 -5.71
CA ARG A 115 6.72 -6.19 -5.05
C ARG A 115 6.25 -7.11 -6.15
N PHE A 116 6.54 -8.40 -6.01
CA PHE A 116 6.08 -9.44 -6.91
C PHE A 116 5.25 -10.43 -6.10
N GLU A 117 4.06 -10.76 -6.61
CA GLU A 117 3.19 -11.76 -6.00
C GLU A 117 2.97 -12.93 -6.97
N MET A 118 3.20 -14.15 -6.49
CA MET A 118 3.08 -15.34 -7.33
C MET A 118 1.61 -15.57 -7.69
N GLY A 119 1.32 -15.59 -8.99
CA GLY A 119 -0.03 -15.79 -9.51
C GLY A 119 -0.86 -14.51 -9.61
N GLU A 120 -0.25 -13.33 -9.43
CA GLU A 120 -0.91 -12.05 -9.71
C GLU A 120 -1.49 -12.02 -11.13
N GLY A 121 -2.78 -11.71 -11.25
CA GLY A 121 -3.50 -11.68 -12.53
C GLY A 121 -3.83 -13.05 -13.14
N LEU A 122 -3.49 -14.17 -12.51
CA LEU A 122 -3.90 -15.50 -12.98
C LEU A 122 -5.26 -15.88 -12.41
N GLN A 123 -6.19 -16.28 -13.28
CA GLN A 123 -7.45 -16.86 -12.86
C GLN A 123 -7.18 -18.25 -12.28
N LYS A 124 -7.50 -18.44 -10.99
CA LYS A 124 -7.28 -19.70 -10.28
C LYS A 124 -8.03 -20.81 -11.03
N ARG A 125 -7.32 -21.89 -11.39
CA ARG A 125 -7.97 -23.06 -11.98
C ARG A 125 -8.99 -23.59 -10.99
N GLN A 126 -10.23 -23.69 -11.44
CA GLN A 126 -11.32 -24.28 -10.69
C GLN A 126 -11.56 -25.66 -11.28
N ASP A 127 -10.71 -26.62 -10.89
CA ASP A 127 -10.86 -27.99 -11.32
C ASP A 127 -11.96 -28.64 -10.48
N ASP A 128 -13.10 -28.95 -11.13
CA ASP A 128 -14.18 -29.70 -10.52
C ASP A 128 -13.81 -31.18 -10.49
N PHE A 129 -13.17 -31.58 -9.38
CA PHE A 129 -12.78 -32.94 -9.11
C PHE A 129 -13.93 -33.94 -9.25
N ALA A 130 -15.17 -33.56 -8.96
CA ALA A 130 -16.32 -34.45 -9.08
C ALA A 130 -16.66 -34.71 -10.56
N ALA A 131 -16.61 -33.67 -11.39
CA ALA A 131 -16.78 -33.80 -12.84
C ALA A 131 -15.65 -34.62 -13.50
N GLU A 132 -14.41 -34.49 -13.00
CA GLU A 132 -13.28 -35.27 -13.49
C GLU A 132 -13.38 -36.76 -13.11
N ILE A 133 -13.77 -37.07 -11.87
CA ILE A 133 -14.02 -38.44 -11.41
C ILE A 133 -15.16 -39.08 -12.21
N ALA A 134 -16.25 -38.35 -12.47
CA ALA A 134 -17.38 -38.85 -13.24
C ALA A 134 -17.00 -39.22 -14.68
N ARG A 135 -16.06 -38.51 -15.31
CA ARG A 135 -15.54 -38.83 -16.65
C ARG A 135 -14.66 -40.08 -16.69
N LEU A 136 -13.95 -40.36 -15.59
CA LEU A 136 -13.08 -41.53 -15.48
C LEU A 136 -13.85 -42.84 -15.23
N GLN A 137 -15.03 -42.76 -14.61
CA GLN A 137 -15.89 -43.93 -14.35
C GLN A 137 -16.77 -44.35 -15.54
N GLN A 138 -16.85 -43.53 -16.60
CA GLN A 138 -17.63 -43.81 -17.82
C GLN A 138 -16.80 -44.40 -18.97
N LYS A 139 -15.51 -44.68 -18.74
CA LYS A 139 -14.66 -45.46 -19.65
C LYS A 139 -14.56 -46.90 -19.17
#